data_AF-A0ABD1XFE9-F1
#
_entry.id   AF-A0ABD1XFE9-F1
#
_cell.length_a   1.000
_cell.length_b   1.000
_cell.length_c   1.000
_cell.angle_alpha   90.00
_cell.angle_beta   90.00
_cell.angle_gamma   90.00
#
_symmetry.space_group_name_H-M   'P 1'
#
loop_
_entity.id
_entity.type
_entity.pdbx_description
1 polymer ?
#
loop_
_entity_poly.entity_id
_entity_poly.type
_entity_poly.pdbx_seq_one_letter_code
_entity_poly.pdbx_strand_id
1 'polypeptide(L)'
;MSHPAIGGIVLHCGWNSTLESLWFRVPMVAWPMYVKQQINAFEMVVELGMAVDIKIDYKNEINMDNQVIVTCEGGIMQLMNGNEIRKKVKEMKDKSHTALMEGGSSYDFLGCLIDVIVPRSPWYNDQIRRISMIFVNN
;
A
#
# COMPACT_ATOMS: atom_id res chain seq x y z
N MET A 1 -11.24 1.34 -2.93
CA MET A 1 -10.94 2.80 -2.97
C MET A 1 -11.00 3.40 -4.38
N SER A 2 -11.67 2.76 -5.34
CA SER A 2 -11.64 3.16 -6.76
C SER A 2 -12.62 4.26 -7.15
N HIS A 3 -13.47 4.73 -6.23
CA HIS A 3 -14.52 5.69 -6.56
C HIS A 3 -13.95 7.12 -6.67
N PRO A 4 -14.20 7.87 -7.77
CA PRO A 4 -13.62 9.20 -7.99
C PRO A 4 -13.98 10.25 -6.93
N ALA A 5 -15.12 10.08 -6.24
CA ALA A 5 -15.54 10.97 -5.16
C ALA A 5 -14.73 10.81 -3.85
N ILE A 6 -13.84 9.82 -3.76
CA ILE A 6 -13.01 9.62 -2.56
C ILE A 6 -11.90 10.66 -2.55
N GLY A 7 -12.03 11.66 -1.69
CA GLY A 7 -11.05 12.75 -1.52
C GLY A 7 -9.84 12.40 -0.63
N GLY A 8 -9.98 11.38 0.21
CA GLY A 8 -8.98 10.90 1.16
C GLY A 8 -9.54 9.78 2.07
N ILE A 9 -8.68 9.12 2.83
CA ILE A 9 -9.05 8.04 3.77
C ILE A 9 -8.35 8.22 5.12
N VAL A 10 -9.00 7.80 6.20
CA VAL A 10 -8.35 7.61 7.51
C VAL A 10 -8.01 6.13 7.64
N LEU A 11 -6.76 5.79 7.93
CA LEU A 11 -6.34 4.39 7.99
C LEU A 11 -5.43 4.10 9.18
N HIS A 12 -5.56 2.87 9.67
CA HIS A 12 -4.76 2.33 10.76
C HIS A 12 -3.31 1.97 10.38
N CYS A 13 -2.86 2.32 9.17
CA CYS A 13 -1.50 2.05 8.65
C CYS A 13 -1.15 0.56 8.46
N GLY A 14 -2.14 -0.29 8.17
CA GLY A 14 -1.89 -1.64 7.65
C GLY A 14 -1.39 -1.63 6.20
N TRP A 15 -0.42 -2.50 5.87
CA TRP A 15 0.30 -2.47 4.58
C TRP A 15 -0.61 -2.66 3.36
N ASN A 16 -1.58 -3.56 3.43
CA ASN A 16 -2.52 -3.80 2.32
C ASN A 16 -3.35 -2.54 2.01
N SER A 17 -3.88 -1.88 3.03
CA SER A 17 -4.65 -0.64 2.86
C SER A 17 -3.77 0.51 2.33
N THR A 18 -2.51 0.57 2.76
CA THR A 18 -1.53 1.51 2.22
C THR A 18 -1.31 1.31 0.72
N LEU A 19 -1.12 0.06 0.28
CA LEU A 19 -0.95 -0.28 -1.13
C LEU A 19 -2.19 0.02 -1.97
N GLU A 20 -3.39 -0.28 -1.47
CA GLU A 20 -4.64 0.08 -2.15
C GLU A 20 -4.79 1.60 -2.32
N SER A 21 -4.50 2.36 -1.26
CA SER A 21 -4.54 3.82 -1.28
C SER A 21 -3.57 4.39 -2.31
N LEU A 22 -2.35 3.85 -2.35
CA LEU A 22 -1.32 4.20 -3.32
C LEU A 22 -1.76 3.89 -4.76
N TRP A 23 -2.28 2.69 -5.01
CA TRP A 23 -2.74 2.25 -6.33
C TRP A 23 -3.85 3.17 -6.89
N PHE A 24 -4.80 3.55 -6.04
CA PHE A 24 -5.92 4.41 -6.43
C PHE A 24 -5.64 5.92 -6.32
N ARG A 25 -4.41 6.32 -5.98
CA ARG A 25 -4.02 7.74 -5.80
C ARG A 25 -4.85 8.48 -4.74
N VAL A 26 -5.15 7.81 -3.63
CA VAL A 26 -5.91 8.39 -2.54
C VAL A 26 -4.94 8.80 -1.42
N PRO A 27 -4.93 10.08 -1.00
CA PRO A 27 -4.12 10.53 0.13
C PRO A 27 -4.74 10.04 1.45
N MET A 28 -3.94 9.90 2.50
CA MET A 28 -4.36 9.30 3.76
C MET A 28 -4.04 10.11 5.02
N VAL A 29 -4.90 10.02 6.03
CA VAL A 29 -4.57 10.36 7.42
C VAL A 29 -4.16 9.08 8.14
N ALA A 30 -2.97 9.08 8.72
CA ALA A 30 -2.41 7.97 9.48
C ALA A 30 -2.96 7.97 10.91
N TRP A 31 -3.60 6.88 11.31
CA TRP A 31 -4.10 6.64 12.67
C TRP A 31 -3.64 5.26 13.17
N PRO A 32 -2.35 5.07 13.48
CA PRO A 32 -1.86 3.77 13.92
C PRO A 32 -2.48 3.39 15.28
N MET A 33 -3.08 2.20 15.37
CA MET A 33 -3.69 1.71 16.62
C MET A 33 -2.78 0.73 17.38
N TYR A 34 -1.82 0.12 16.69
CA TYR A 34 -0.91 -0.88 17.26
C TYR A 34 0.56 -0.60 16.92
N VAL A 35 1.49 -1.15 17.71
CA VAL A 35 2.94 -0.87 17.64
C VAL A 35 3.53 -1.07 16.23
N LYS A 36 3.20 -2.17 15.54
CA LYS A 36 3.70 -2.44 14.18
C LYS A 36 3.24 -1.40 13.14
N GLN A 37 2.07 -0.81 13.35
CA GLN A 37 1.50 0.17 12.43
C GLN A 37 2.17 1.54 12.58
N GLN A 38 2.86 1.79 13.70
CA GLN A 38 3.57 3.05 13.92
C GLN A 38 4.74 3.21 12.96
N ILE A 39 5.44 2.11 12.63
CA ILE A 39 6.55 2.14 11.66
C ILE A 39 6.01 2.50 10.27
N ASN A 40 4.92 1.85 9.85
CA ASN A 40 4.27 2.18 8.58
C ASN A 40 3.74 3.62 8.58
N ALA A 41 3.18 4.10 9.69
CA ALA A 41 2.73 5.49 9.82
C ALA A 41 3.90 6.47 9.66
N PHE A 42 5.01 6.21 10.35
CA PHE A 42 6.22 7.02 10.27
C PHE A 42 6.75 7.08 8.83
N GLU A 43 6.88 5.93 8.17
CA GLU A 43 7.36 5.88 6.79
C GLU A 43 6.42 6.63 5.83
N MET A 44 5.10 6.47 5.98
CA MET A 44 4.13 7.17 5.12
C MET A 44 4.10 8.68 5.34
N VAL A 45 4.25 9.15 6.59
CA VAL A 45 4.18 10.57 6.94
C VAL A 45 5.51 11.28 6.71
N VAL A 46 6.61 10.71 7.22
CA VAL A 46 7.92 11.37 7.29
C VAL A 46 8.77 11.07 6.07
N GLU A 47 8.95 9.79 5.72
CA GLU A 47 9.85 9.38 4.64
C GLU A 47 9.23 9.62 3.25
N LEU A 48 7.98 9.18 3.07
CA LEU A 48 7.30 9.25 1.78
C LEU A 48 6.51 10.56 1.60
N GLY A 49 6.13 11.24 2.69
CA GLY A 49 5.37 12.48 2.64
C GLY A 49 3.98 12.33 2.01
N MET A 50 3.40 11.13 2.12
CA MET A 50 2.15 10.72 1.47
C MET A 50 0.95 10.72 2.40
N ALA A 51 1.18 10.96 3.70
CA ALA A 51 0.17 10.93 4.73
C ALA A 51 0.25 12.14 5.66
N VAL A 52 -0.88 12.47 6.29
CA VAL A 52 -0.92 13.38 7.44
C VAL A 52 -1.03 12.55 8.71
N ASP A 53 -0.18 12.81 9.69
CA ASP A 53 -0.32 12.17 11.01
C ASP A 53 -1.55 12.70 11.75
N ILE A 54 -2.25 11.82 12.46
CA ILE A 54 -3.30 12.28 13.34
C ILE A 54 -2.70 12.89 14.60
N LYS A 55 -2.78 14.22 14.69
CA LYS A 55 -2.69 14.88 15.98
C LYS A 55 -4.03 14.71 16.66
N ILE A 56 -4.07 13.90 17.72
CA ILE A 56 -5.26 13.76 18.56
C ILE A 56 -5.44 15.09 19.30
N ASP A 57 -6.38 15.89 18.83
CA ASP A 57 -6.82 17.08 19.55
C ASP A 57 -7.82 16.63 20.61
N TYR A 58 -7.37 16.65 21.87
CA TYR A 58 -8.24 16.48 23.03
C TYR A 58 -9.07 17.76 23.17
N LYS A 59 -10.32 17.74 22.69
CA LYS A 59 -11.27 18.80 23.06
C LYS A 59 -11.68 18.54 24.52
N ASN A 60 -11.39 19.48 25.41
CA ASN A 60 -11.86 19.46 26.82
C ASN A 60 -13.39 19.66 26.95
N GLU A 61 -14.14 19.38 25.89
CA GLU A 61 -15.59 19.36 25.89
C GLU A 61 -16.02 18.02 26.49
N ILE A 62 -16.27 18.06 27.80
CA ILE A 62 -16.90 16.97 28.52
C ILE A 62 -18.34 16.91 28.01
N ASN A 63 -18.65 15.92 27.17
CA ASN A 63 -20.04 15.66 26.80
C ASN A 63 -20.83 15.26 28.05
N MET A 64 -22.18 15.29 28.00
CA MET A 64 -23.05 14.93 29.15
C MET A 64 -22.69 13.58 29.81
N ASP A 65 -22.00 12.69 29.09
CA ASP A 65 -21.56 11.37 29.53
C ASP A 65 -20.09 11.29 30.02
N ASN A 66 -19.42 12.41 30.30
CA ASN A 66 -18.02 12.47 30.76
C ASN A 66 -16.97 11.88 29.79
N GLN A 67 -17.28 11.77 28.50
CA GLN A 67 -16.36 11.24 27.49
C GLN A 67 -15.52 12.35 26.86
N VAL A 68 -14.21 12.10 26.76
CA VAL A 68 -13.27 12.94 26.02
C VAL A 68 -13.52 12.74 24.52
N ILE A 69 -13.85 13.81 23.80
CA ILE A 69 -13.99 13.78 22.34
C ILE A 69 -12.60 13.88 21.72
N VAL A 70 -12.16 12.79 21.10
CA VAL A 70 -10.98 12.76 20.23
C VAL A 70 -11.41 13.14 18.82
N THR A 71 -10.83 14.22 18.28
CA THR A 71 -11.13 14.66 16.91
C THR A 71 -9.95 14.45 15.97
N CYS A 72 -10.26 14.22 14.70
CA CYS A 72 -9.30 14.11 13.60
C CYS A 72 -9.46 15.24 12.57
N GLU A 73 -10.24 16.28 12.90
CA GLU A 73 -10.65 17.36 11.99
C GLU A 73 -9.43 18.09 11.42
N GLY A 74 -8.43 18.41 12.25
CA GLY A 74 -7.21 19.08 11.81
C GLY A 74 -6.45 18.28 10.75
N GLY A 75 -6.26 16.97 11.00
CA GLY A 75 -5.61 16.06 10.05
C GLY A 75 -6.39 15.93 8.74
N ILE A 76 -7.72 15.83 8.80
CA ILE A 76 -8.59 15.76 7.62
C ILE A 76 -8.50 17.07 6.81
N MET A 77 -8.61 18.24 7.46
CA MET A 77 -8.49 19.52 6.75
C MET A 77 -7.12 19.68 6.09
N GLN A 78 -6.05 19.30 6.79
CA GLN A 78 -4.71 19.33 6.23
C GLN A 78 -4.58 18.39 5.02
N LEU A 79 -5.19 17.21 5.07
CA LEU A 79 -5.21 16.28 3.94
C LEU A 79 -5.97 16.86 2.74
N MET A 80 -7.13 17.48 3.00
CA MET A 80 -7.98 18.03 1.95
C MET A 80 -7.33 19.24 1.26
N ASN A 81 -6.64 20.09 2.01
CA ASN A 81 -5.97 21.28 1.52
C ASN A 81 -4.52 21.02 1.05
N GLY A 82 -3.94 19.87 1.39
CA GLY A 82 -2.55 19.52 1.14
C GLY A 82 -2.27 19.12 -0.30
N ASN A 83 -2.00 20.10 -1.18
CA ASN A 83 -1.66 19.83 -2.59
C ASN A 83 -0.36 19.02 -2.73
N GLU A 84 0.64 19.29 -1.89
CA GLU A 84 1.91 18.56 -1.91
C GLU A 84 1.75 17.06 -1.63
N ILE A 85 0.86 16.69 -0.70
CA ILE A 85 0.57 15.29 -0.39
C ILE A 85 -0.06 14.60 -1.61
N ARG A 86 -1.01 15.26 -2.27
CA ARG A 86 -1.63 14.72 -3.50
C ARG A 86 -0.60 14.54 -4.62
N LYS A 87 0.35 15.47 -4.75
CA LYS A 87 1.46 15.38 -5.70
C LYS A 87 2.37 14.18 -5.37
N LYS A 88 2.77 14.02 -4.12
CA LYS A 88 3.60 12.88 -3.66
C LYS A 88 2.90 11.54 -3.88
N VAL A 89 1.61 11.45 -3.54
CA VAL A 89 0.80 10.23 -3.77
C VAL A 89 0.72 9.91 -5.26
N LYS A 90 0.58 10.92 -6.13
CA LYS A 90 0.61 10.74 -7.59
C LYS A 90 1.98 10.22 -8.07
N GLU A 91 3.06 10.87 -7.66
CA GLU A 91 4.42 10.46 -8.04
C GLU A 91 4.71 9.02 -7.61
N MET A 92 4.30 8.64 -6.40
CA MET A 92 4.52 7.28 -5.92
C MET A 92 3.66 6.27 -6.67
N LYS A 93 2.39 6.60 -6.97
CA LYS A 93 1.53 5.75 -7.80
C LYS A 93 2.21 5.44 -9.14
N ASP A 94 2.74 6.47 -9.80
CA ASP A 94 3.35 6.32 -11.12
C ASP A 94 4.61 5.43 -11.04
N LYS A 95 5.42 5.57 -9.97
CA LYS A 95 6.55 4.68 -9.69
C LYS A 95 6.11 3.24 -9.44
N SER A 96 5.07 3.03 -8.63
CA SER A 96 4.53 1.69 -8.35
C SER A 96 3.99 1.01 -9.59
N HIS A 97 3.28 1.73 -10.46
CA HIS A 97 2.86 1.19 -11.75
C HIS A 97 4.06 0.81 -12.61
N THR A 98 5.05 1.70 -12.72
CA THR A 98 6.27 1.44 -13.52
C THR A 98 7.02 0.19 -13.03
N ALA A 99 7.11 -0.03 -11.72
CA ALA A 99 7.76 -1.22 -11.16
C ALA A 99 7.04 -2.54 -11.51
N LEU A 100 5.73 -2.50 -11.76
CA LEU A 100 4.89 -3.67 -12.03
C LEU A 100 4.65 -3.94 -13.52
N MET A 101 4.92 -2.96 -14.40
CA MET A 101 4.84 -3.16 -15.85
C MET A 101 5.97 -4.04 -16.36
N GLU A 102 5.83 -4.58 -17.57
CA GLU A 102 6.86 -5.36 -18.25
C GLU A 102 8.18 -4.56 -18.35
N GLY A 103 9.29 -5.18 -17.94
CA GLY A 103 10.60 -4.53 -17.80
C GLY A 103 10.75 -3.66 -16.54
N GLY A 104 9.76 -3.67 -15.65
CA GLY A 104 9.81 -3.03 -14.34
C GLY A 104 10.49 -3.92 -13.28
N SER A 105 11.04 -3.30 -12.23
CA SER A 105 11.84 -4.01 -11.24
C SER A 105 11.10 -5.12 -10.49
N SER A 106 9.82 -4.92 -10.12
CA SER A 106 9.01 -5.95 -9.46
C SER A 106 8.55 -7.03 -10.43
N TYR A 107 8.28 -6.66 -11.69
CA TYR A 107 7.98 -7.62 -12.77
C TYR A 107 9.18 -8.55 -13.00
N ASP A 108 10.37 -7.98 -13.19
CA ASP A 108 11.60 -8.73 -13.43
C ASP A 108 11.97 -9.61 -12.24
N PHE A 109 11.84 -9.09 -11.01
CA PHE A 109 12.08 -9.87 -9.80
C PHE A 109 11.14 -11.08 -9.70
N LEU A 110 9.86 -10.91 -10.04
CA LEU A 110 8.90 -12.02 -10.05
C LEU A 110 9.24 -13.05 -11.13
N GLY A 111 9.68 -12.60 -12.31
CA GLY A 111 10.20 -13.47 -13.37
C GLY A 111 11.38 -14.32 -12.88
N CYS A 112 12.40 -13.67 -12.29
CA CYS A 112 13.54 -14.35 -11.68
C CYS A 112 13.12 -15.36 -10.60
N LEU A 113 12.11 -15.02 -9.78
CA LEU A 113 11.59 -15.92 -8.76
C LEU A 113 10.92 -17.15 -9.37
N ILE A 114 10.14 -16.96 -10.43
CA ILE A 114 9.50 -18.05 -11.18
C ILE A 114 10.57 -18.98 -11.77
N ASP A 115 11.62 -18.43 -12.38
CA ASP A 115 12.73 -19.19 -12.94
C ASP A 115 13.50 -19.99 -11.88
N VAL A 116 13.49 -19.54 -10.63
CA VAL A 116 14.09 -20.26 -9.50
C VAL A 116 13.17 -21.39 -9.00
N ILE A 117 11.85 -21.16 -8.95
CA ILE A 117 10.89 -22.09 -8.34
C ILE A 117 10.44 -23.18 -9.32
N VAL A 118 10.10 -22.82 -10.56
CA VAL A 118 9.51 -23.74 -11.54
C VAL A 118 10.41 -24.94 -11.82
N PRO A 119 11.73 -24.80 -12.08
CA PRO A 119 12.62 -25.93 -12.31
C PRO A 119 12.81 -26.84 -11.09
N ARG A 120 12.58 -26.32 -9.88
CA ARG A 120 12.66 -27.08 -8.62
C ARG A 120 11.37 -27.83 -8.30
N SER A 121 10.29 -27.61 -9.06
CA SER A 121 9.04 -28.31 -8.82
C SER A 121 9.14 -29.78 -9.27
N PRO A 122 8.63 -30.75 -8.48
CA PRO A 122 8.64 -32.17 -8.85
C PRO A 122 7.93 -32.45 -10.19
N TRP A 123 6.90 -31.66 -10.48
CA TRP A 123 6.03 -31.81 -11.64
C TRP A 123 6.68 -31.34 -12.94
N TYR A 124 7.56 -30.33 -12.89
CA TYR A 124 8.22 -29.80 -14.09
C TYR A 124 9.17 -30.82 -14.72
N ASN A 125 9.95 -31.53 -13.89
CA ASN A 125 10.83 -32.60 -14.37
C ASN A 125 10.03 -33.81 -14.89
N ASP A 126 8.87 -34.11 -14.30
CA ASP A 126 8.01 -35.20 -14.75
C ASP A 126 7.34 -34.88 -16.10
N GLN A 127 6.96 -33.62 -16.34
CA GLN A 127 6.45 -33.15 -17.62
C GLN A 127 7.53 -33.19 -18.72
N ILE A 128 8.74 -32.73 -18.44
CA ILE A 128 9.86 -32.81 -19.40
C ILE A 128 10.18 -34.26 -19.74
N ARG A 129 10.19 -35.17 -18.74
CA ARG A 129 10.39 -36.61 -18.98
C ARG A 129 9.28 -37.24 -19.81
N ARG A 130 8.02 -36.85 -19.59
CA ARG A 130 6.89 -37.35 -20.39
C ARG A 130 6.95 -36.86 -21.83
N ILE A 131 7.33 -35.60 -22.05
CA ILE A 131 7.48 -35.03 -23.39
C ILE A 131 8.66 -35.68 -24.13
N SER A 132 9.82 -35.86 -23.48
CA SER A 132 10.95 -36.53 -24.11
C SER A 132 10.67 -38.00 -24.45
N MET A 133 9.87 -38.72 -23.64
CA MET A 133 9.42 -40.08 -23.97
C MET A 133 8.51 -40.15 -25.21
N ILE A 134 7.77 -39.08 -25.53
CA ILE A 134 6.95 -39.01 -26.75
C ILE A 134 7.83 -38.84 -28.00
N PHE A 135 8.92 -38.08 -27.90
CA PHE A 135 9.84 -37.82 -29.02
C PHE A 135 10.92 -38.90 -29.23
N VAL A 136 11.18 -39.77 -28.25
CA VAL A 136 12.18 -40.86 -28.36
C VAL A 136 11.59 -42.16 -28.94
N ASN A 137 10.25 -42.26 -29.07
CA ASN A 137 9.56 -43.45 -29.60
C ASN A 137 9.09 -43.31 -31.07
N ASN A 138 9.75 -42.46 -31.86
CA ASN A 138 9.58 -42.34 -33.32
C ASN A 138 10.96 -42.38 -33.99
#